data_AF-A0A7V8E780-F1
#
_entry.id   AF-A0A7V8E780-F1
#
_cell.length_a   1.000
_cell.length_b   1.000
_cell.length_c   1.000
_cell.angle_alpha   90.00
_cell.angle_beta   90.00
_cell.angle_gamma   90.00
#
_symmetry.space_group_name_H-M   'P 1'
#
loop_
_entity.id
_entity.type
_entity.pdbx_description
1 polymer ?
#
loop_
_entity_poly.entity_id
_entity_poly.type
_entity_poly.pdbx_seq_one_letter_code
_entity_poly.pdbx_strand_id
1 'polypeptide(L)'
;MRTVTFADADLCAWMNRTFVLAWYDIKPEATAAGLGALQPTYSREEIAAYPEGGGGTNVRAVFCSPEGIVRHATQGWWPAGRFREECERGLACAGAKSLDAAKDLRARGADELIKAANELAAANPEEMRRPVRESAVARRVAALRLRATTYAQMEGAIGQEAVIVLGDWEEEAEGRIMK
;
A
#
# COMPACT_ATOMS: atom_id res chain seq x y z
N MET A 1 11.98 10.58 -10.36
CA MET A 1 11.78 11.17 -9.02
C MET A 1 11.85 10.03 -8.02
N ARG A 2 12.94 9.89 -7.26
CA ARG A 2 12.99 8.91 -6.16
C ARG A 2 12.11 9.46 -5.05
N THR A 3 10.86 9.03 -4.99
CA THR A 3 9.99 9.27 -3.84
C THR A 3 10.60 8.49 -2.69
N VAL A 4 11.28 9.18 -1.77
CA VAL A 4 11.85 8.54 -0.59
C VAL A 4 10.81 8.72 0.50
N THR A 5 9.83 7.80 0.57
CA THR A 5 8.72 7.86 1.54
C THR A 5 9.22 8.23 2.94
N PHE A 6 10.40 7.72 3.32
CA PHE A 6 11.04 7.90 4.62
C PHE A 6 12.19 8.92 4.66
N ALA A 7 12.36 9.79 3.64
CA ALA A 7 13.31 10.91 3.75
C ALA A 7 12.70 12.13 4.45
N ASP A 8 11.38 12.15 4.65
CA ASP A 8 10.70 13.22 5.35
C ASP A 8 10.87 13.03 6.87
N ALA A 9 11.66 13.92 7.48
CA ALA A 9 12.00 13.84 8.90
C ALA A 9 10.77 14.02 9.81
N ASP A 10 9.79 14.81 9.39
CA ASP A 10 8.57 15.06 10.17
C ASP A 10 7.66 13.84 10.17
N LEU A 11 7.54 13.15 9.04
CA LEU A 11 6.86 11.87 8.93
C LEU A 11 7.55 10.82 9.82
N CYS A 12 8.87 10.66 9.72
CA CYS A 12 9.61 9.71 10.55
C CYS A 12 9.46 10.00 12.04
N ALA A 13 9.57 11.28 12.44
CA ALA A 13 9.38 11.69 13.82
C ALA A 13 7.94 11.44 14.31
N TRP A 14 6.94 11.69 13.47
CA TRP A 14 5.54 11.36 13.79
C TRP A 14 5.33 9.85 13.93
N MET A 15 5.87 9.03 13.02
CA MET A 15 5.73 7.58 13.08
C MET A 15 6.38 7.03 14.37
N ASN A 16 7.59 7.48 14.70
CA ASN A 16 8.30 7.06 15.92
C ASN A 16 7.56 7.41 17.21
N ARG A 17 6.75 8.48 17.21
CA ARG A 17 5.91 8.85 18.37
C ARG A 17 4.60 8.06 18.43
N THR A 18 4.13 7.56 17.30
CA THR A 18 2.77 7.00 17.16
C THR A 18 2.78 5.47 17.21
N PHE A 19 3.85 4.84 16.74
CA PHE A 19 3.97 3.40 16.59
C PHE A 19 5.24 2.86 17.25
N VAL A 20 5.19 1.61 17.69
CA VAL A 20 6.39 0.79 17.86
C VAL A 20 6.78 0.28 16.48
N LEU A 21 7.83 0.86 15.89
CA LEU A 21 8.26 0.52 14.54
C LEU A 21 9.29 -0.60 14.55
N ALA A 22 9.08 -1.60 13.71
CA ALA A 22 10.07 -2.60 13.34
C ALA A 22 10.38 -2.45 11.84
N TRP A 23 11.66 -2.32 11.52
CA TRP A 23 12.13 -2.29 10.13
C TRP A 23 12.65 -3.67 9.75
N TYR A 24 12.14 -4.20 8.66
CA TYR A 24 12.57 -5.47 8.09
C TYR A 24 12.97 -5.25 6.63
N ASP A 25 14.20 -5.62 6.27
CA ASP A 25 14.71 -5.48 4.91
C ASP A 25 14.53 -6.80 4.17
N ILE A 26 13.61 -6.83 3.19
CA ILE A 26 13.43 -8.00 2.32
C ILE A 26 14.62 -8.00 1.36
N LYS A 27 15.49 -9.02 1.44
CA LYS A 27 16.66 -9.12 0.56
C LYS A 27 16.25 -8.97 -0.92
N PRO A 28 16.88 -8.05 -1.67
CA PRO A 28 16.51 -7.77 -3.07
C PRO A 28 16.55 -9.01 -3.97
N GLU A 29 17.49 -9.92 -3.71
CA GLU A 29 17.75 -11.15 -4.46
C GLU A 29 16.55 -12.08 -4.52
N ALA A 30 15.69 -12.04 -3.50
CA ALA A 30 14.55 -12.91 -3.33
C ALA A 30 13.30 -12.41 -4.09
N THR A 31 13.34 -11.17 -4.62
CA THR A 31 12.20 -10.53 -5.31
C THR A 31 12.26 -10.60 -6.84
N ALA A 32 13.38 -11.06 -7.43
CA ALA A 32 13.60 -11.02 -8.87
C ALA A 32 12.74 -12.02 -9.68
N ALA A 33 12.14 -13.04 -9.05
CA ALA A 33 11.39 -14.10 -9.78
C ALA A 33 10.04 -14.52 -9.14
N GLY A 34 9.62 -13.91 -8.03
CA GLY A 34 8.55 -14.49 -7.19
C GLY A 34 7.19 -13.80 -7.26
N LEU A 35 7.16 -12.50 -6.98
CA LEU A 35 5.97 -11.77 -6.55
C LEU A 35 5.24 -11.02 -7.67
N GLY A 36 5.63 -11.26 -8.93
CA GLY A 36 4.90 -10.80 -10.12
C GLY A 36 3.49 -11.39 -10.27
N ALA A 37 3.09 -12.34 -9.41
CA ALA A 37 1.81 -13.04 -9.49
C ALA A 37 0.69 -12.47 -8.60
N LEU A 38 1.01 -11.60 -7.63
CA LEU A 38 0.01 -10.95 -6.75
C LEU A 38 -0.30 -9.50 -7.14
N GLN A 39 0.40 -8.98 -8.14
CA GLN A 39 0.14 -7.66 -8.71
C GLN A 39 -0.85 -7.81 -9.88
N PRO A 40 -1.79 -6.89 -10.10
CA PRO A 40 -2.28 -6.63 -11.44
C PRO A 40 -1.03 -6.26 -12.23
N THR A 41 -0.82 -6.85 -13.39
CA THR A 41 0.24 -6.44 -14.31
C THR A 41 -0.02 -5.01 -14.77
N TYR A 42 0.34 -4.04 -13.92
CA TYR A 42 0.48 -2.65 -14.32
C TYR A 42 1.67 -2.61 -15.27
N SER A 43 1.43 -2.07 -16.46
CA SER A 43 2.48 -1.82 -17.43
C SER A 43 3.61 -1.01 -16.78
N ARG A 44 4.83 -1.18 -17.29
CA ARG A 44 5.97 -0.33 -16.88
C ARG A 44 5.66 1.15 -17.07
N GLU A 45 4.82 1.48 -18.04
CA GLU A 45 4.33 2.83 -18.32
C GLU A 45 3.40 3.35 -17.23
N GLU A 46 2.49 2.52 -16.70
CA GLU A 46 1.63 2.87 -15.57
C GLU A 46 2.46 3.06 -14.29
N ILE A 47 3.41 2.17 -14.00
CA ILE A 47 4.29 2.31 -12.83
C ILE A 47 5.16 3.57 -12.95
N ALA A 48 5.68 3.87 -14.14
CA ALA A 48 6.48 5.07 -14.38
C ALA A 48 5.64 6.36 -14.30
N ALA A 49 4.36 6.30 -14.64
CA ALA A 49 3.44 7.44 -14.57
C ALA A 49 2.88 7.67 -13.15
N TYR A 50 2.78 6.62 -12.31
CA TYR A 50 2.22 6.65 -10.95
C TYR A 50 3.20 6.06 -9.92
N PRO A 51 4.07 6.88 -9.30
CA PRO A 51 4.93 6.38 -8.23
C PRO A 51 4.20 6.19 -6.90
N GLU A 52 2.93 6.61 -6.76
CA GLU A 52 2.11 6.40 -5.54
C GLU A 52 1.48 5.01 -5.58
N GLY A 53 1.82 4.13 -4.63
CA GLY A 53 1.38 2.72 -4.63
C GLY A 53 1.99 1.88 -5.77
N GLY A 54 2.67 2.51 -6.73
CA GLY A 54 3.44 1.87 -7.80
C GLY A 54 4.92 1.69 -7.41
N GLY A 55 5.60 0.76 -8.08
CA GLY A 55 7.05 0.55 -7.92
C GLY A 55 7.48 -0.73 -7.21
N GLY A 56 6.61 -1.74 -7.14
CA GLY A 56 6.93 -3.09 -6.66
C GLY A 56 6.97 -3.23 -5.13
N THR A 57 7.41 -4.39 -4.67
CA THR A 57 7.32 -4.88 -3.27
C THR A 57 8.31 -4.24 -2.30
N ASN A 58 8.88 -3.08 -2.64
CA ASN A 58 10.02 -2.47 -1.94
C ASN A 58 9.67 -1.85 -0.58
N VAL A 59 8.43 -1.40 -0.40
CA VAL A 59 7.93 -0.92 0.88
C VAL A 59 6.60 -1.62 1.15
N ARG A 60 6.56 -2.38 2.23
CA ARG A 60 5.36 -3.00 2.78
C ARG A 60 5.20 -2.49 4.20
N ALA A 61 4.02 -1.96 4.51
CA ALA A 61 3.70 -1.49 5.85
C ALA A 61 2.52 -2.29 6.36
N VAL A 62 2.74 -2.93 7.51
CA VAL A 62 1.76 -3.77 8.19
C VAL A 62 1.46 -3.12 9.54
N PHE A 63 0.18 -2.99 9.87
CA PHE A 63 -0.28 -2.38 11.11
C PHE A 63 -1.00 -3.45 11.91
N CYS A 64 -0.46 -3.70 13.10
CA CYS A 64 -0.85 -4.82 13.95
C CYS A 64 -1.55 -4.32 15.21
N SER A 65 -2.46 -5.14 15.75
CA SER A 65 -2.91 -4.97 17.13
C SER A 65 -1.77 -5.31 18.11
N PRO A 66 -1.88 -4.96 19.41
CA PRO A 66 -0.84 -5.25 20.41
C PRO A 66 -0.46 -6.73 20.52
N GLU A 67 -1.36 -7.64 20.16
CA GLU A 67 -1.14 -9.08 20.13
C GLU A 67 -0.37 -9.56 18.89
N GLY A 68 0.05 -8.65 18.01
CA GLY A 68 0.79 -8.99 16.79
C GLY A 68 -0.10 -9.44 15.62
N ILE A 69 -1.42 -9.28 15.71
CA ILE A 69 -2.34 -9.62 14.62
C ILE A 69 -2.45 -8.49 13.62
N VAL A 70 -2.24 -8.79 12.34
CA VAL A 70 -2.35 -7.81 11.25
C VAL A 70 -3.80 -7.33 11.10
N ARG A 71 -4.00 -6.02 11.18
CA ARG A 71 -5.32 -5.37 11.02
C ARG A 71 -5.40 -4.49 9.78
N HIS A 72 -4.26 -4.03 9.28
CA HIS A 72 -4.16 -3.30 8.03
C HIS A 72 -2.81 -3.56 7.37
N ALA A 73 -2.78 -3.49 6.05
CA ALA A 73 -1.56 -3.62 5.28
C ALA A 73 -1.68 -2.80 3.99
N THR A 74 -0.56 -2.16 3.63
CA THR A 74 -0.41 -1.34 2.42
C THR A 74 0.99 -1.56 1.83
N GLN A 75 1.17 -1.26 0.55
CA GLN A 75 2.44 -1.44 -0.15
C GLN A 75 2.70 -0.34 -1.18
N GLY A 76 3.97 -0.19 -1.57
CA GLY A 76 4.42 0.71 -2.63
C GLY A 76 5.09 1.98 -2.11
N TRP A 77 5.54 2.84 -3.03
CA TRP A 77 6.14 4.13 -2.69
C TRP A 77 5.06 5.19 -2.53
N TRP A 78 5.31 6.18 -1.65
CA TRP A 78 4.32 7.17 -1.30
C TRP A 78 4.97 8.54 -1.06
N PRO A 79 4.33 9.64 -1.49
CA PRO A 79 4.63 10.96 -0.94
C PRO A 79 4.35 10.96 0.57
N ALA A 80 5.21 11.62 1.35
CA ALA A 80 5.18 11.55 2.80
C ALA A 80 3.79 11.87 3.41
N GLY A 81 3.14 12.95 2.97
CA GLY A 81 1.80 13.30 3.43
C GLY A 81 0.75 12.23 3.12
N ARG A 82 0.86 11.52 1.99
CA ARG A 82 -0.06 10.42 1.65
C ARG A 82 0.25 9.15 2.43
N PHE A 83 1.52 8.86 2.66
CA PHE A 83 1.90 7.75 3.54
C PHE A 83 1.41 7.96 4.97
N ARG A 84 1.42 9.21 5.44
CA ARG A 84 0.82 9.56 6.74
C ARG A 84 -0.67 9.22 6.79
N GLU A 85 -1.44 9.56 5.75
CA GLU A 85 -2.87 9.19 5.67
C GLU A 85 -3.07 7.66 5.72
N GLU A 86 -2.18 6.89 5.09
CA GLU A 86 -2.18 5.42 5.17
C GLU A 86 -1.88 4.94 6.60
N CYS A 87 -0.89 5.54 7.26
CA CYS A 87 -0.55 5.21 8.63
C CYS A 87 -1.68 5.54 9.61
N GLU A 88 -2.37 6.66 9.43
CA GLU A 88 -3.52 7.06 10.26
C GLU A 88 -4.69 6.09 10.09
N ARG A 89 -4.95 5.60 8.86
CA ARG A 89 -5.89 4.50 8.63
C ARG A 89 -5.44 3.20 9.27
N GLY A 90 -4.16 2.85 9.10
CA GLY A 90 -3.55 1.69 9.73
C GLY A 90 -3.71 1.69 11.25
N LEU A 91 -3.51 2.86 11.89
CA LEU A 91 -3.73 3.07 13.31
C LEU A 91 -5.20 2.84 13.70
N ALA A 92 -6.16 3.37 12.93
CA ALA A 92 -7.57 3.18 13.20
C ALA A 92 -7.99 1.69 13.11
N CYS A 93 -7.47 0.97 12.10
CA CYS A 93 -7.69 -0.47 11.96
C CYS A 93 -7.00 -1.27 13.08
N ALA A 94 -5.76 -0.94 13.43
CA ALA A 94 -5.01 -1.59 14.51
C ALA A 94 -5.66 -1.41 15.88
N GLY A 95 -6.27 -0.25 16.14
CA GLY A 95 -7.04 0.05 17.35
C GLY A 95 -8.50 -0.38 17.32
N ALA A 96 -8.96 -1.07 16.26
CA ALA A 96 -10.32 -1.54 16.18
C ALA A 96 -10.61 -2.62 17.25
N LYS A 97 -11.83 -2.61 17.80
CA LYS A 97 -12.23 -3.51 18.90
C LYS A 97 -12.25 -5.00 18.51
N SER A 98 -12.32 -5.30 17.22
CA SER A 98 -12.38 -6.67 16.69
C SER A 98 -11.80 -6.73 15.28
N LEU A 99 -11.56 -7.96 14.80
CA LEU A 99 -11.11 -8.18 13.42
C LEU A 99 -12.14 -7.70 12.40
N ASP A 100 -13.41 -7.99 12.65
CA ASP A 100 -14.50 -7.55 11.78
C ASP A 100 -14.59 -6.03 11.72
N ALA A 101 -14.43 -5.34 12.86
CA ALA A 101 -14.40 -3.88 12.87
C ALA A 101 -13.21 -3.30 12.08
N ALA A 102 -12.05 -3.96 12.12
CA ALA A 102 -10.90 -3.57 11.30
C ALA A 102 -11.16 -3.78 9.80
N LYS A 103 -11.77 -4.90 9.42
CA LYS A 103 -12.19 -5.20 8.04
C LYS A 103 -13.22 -4.19 7.54
N ASP A 104 -14.20 -3.83 8.35
CA ASP A 104 -15.22 -2.83 8.02
C ASP A 104 -14.62 -1.44 7.83
N LEU A 105 -13.67 -1.02 8.68
CA LEU A 105 -12.94 0.23 8.50
C LEU A 105 -12.16 0.25 7.19
N ARG A 106 -11.55 -0.88 6.84
CA ARG A 106 -10.75 -1.03 5.62
C ARG A 106 -11.61 -1.03 4.36
N ALA A 107 -12.73 -1.75 4.37
CA ALA A 107 -13.70 -1.77 3.30
C ALA A 107 -14.27 -0.37 3.04
N ARG A 108 -14.69 0.34 4.11
CA ARG A 108 -15.10 1.75 4.01
C ARG A 108 -14.00 2.64 3.44
N GLY A 109 -12.75 2.43 3.85
CA GLY A 109 -11.61 3.15 3.29
C GLY A 109 -11.43 2.90 1.79
N ALA A 110 -11.65 1.68 1.30
CA ALA A 110 -11.63 1.37 -0.13
C ALA A 110 -12.77 2.07 -0.88
N ASP A 111 -13.99 2.02 -0.32
CA ASP A 111 -15.17 2.68 -0.90
C ASP A 111 -14.99 4.20 -0.98
N GLU A 112 -14.43 4.83 0.05
CA GLU A 112 -14.09 6.25 0.07
C GLU A 112 -13.10 6.63 -1.04
N LEU A 113 -12.07 5.80 -1.26
CA LEU A 113 -11.08 6.01 -2.33
C LEU A 113 -11.72 5.90 -3.72
N ILE A 114 -12.57 4.90 -3.93
CA ILE A 114 -13.31 4.70 -5.19
C ILE A 114 -14.27 5.87 -5.43
N LYS A 115 -15.02 6.28 -4.40
CA LYS A 115 -15.92 7.43 -4.45
C LYS A 115 -15.16 8.70 -4.82
N ALA A 116 -14.08 9.02 -4.13
CA ALA A 116 -13.24 10.18 -4.43
C ALA A 116 -12.67 10.15 -5.85
N ALA A 117 -12.27 8.97 -6.34
CA ALA A 117 -11.79 8.80 -7.71
C ALA A 117 -12.89 9.11 -8.74
N ASN A 118 -14.11 8.61 -8.50
CA ASN A 118 -15.25 8.82 -9.39
C ASN A 118 -15.74 10.26 -9.39
N GLU A 119 -15.81 10.91 -8.22
CA GLU A 119 -16.14 12.32 -8.08
C GLU A 119 -15.12 13.21 -8.82
N LEU A 120 -13.82 12.92 -8.63
CA LEU A 120 -12.76 13.66 -9.29
C LEU A 120 -12.78 13.48 -10.82
N ALA A 121 -13.03 12.25 -11.29
CA ALA A 121 -13.17 11.96 -12.72
C ALA A 121 -14.40 12.64 -13.33
N ALA A 122 -15.54 12.63 -12.64
CA ALA A 122 -16.77 13.26 -13.09
C ALA A 122 -16.67 14.79 -13.14
N ALA A 123 -15.91 15.39 -12.21
CA ALA A 123 -15.67 16.83 -12.17
C ALA A 123 -14.68 17.33 -13.25
N ASN A 124 -13.89 16.43 -13.86
CA ASN A 124 -12.84 16.78 -14.84
C ASN A 124 -12.87 15.85 -16.06
N PRO A 125 -13.99 15.77 -16.81
CA PRO A 125 -14.17 14.81 -17.89
C PRO A 125 -13.19 15.02 -19.06
N GLU A 126 -12.75 16.25 -19.32
CA GLU A 126 -11.74 16.58 -20.32
C GLU A 126 -10.36 16.02 -19.97
N GLU A 127 -9.98 16.04 -18.69
CA GLU A 127 -8.72 15.48 -18.21
C GLU A 127 -8.70 13.94 -18.32
N MET A 128 -9.86 13.28 -18.22
CA MET A 128 -9.98 11.81 -18.35
C MET A 128 -9.75 11.29 -19.77
N ARG A 129 -9.78 12.17 -20.77
CA ARG A 129 -9.47 11.81 -22.16
C ARG A 129 -7.98 11.95 -22.49
N ARG A 130 -7.20 12.56 -21.59
CA ARG A 130 -5.76 12.76 -21.77
C ARG A 130 -5.01 11.51 -21.32
N PRO A 131 -3.84 11.20 -21.91
CA PRO A 131 -2.96 10.19 -21.36
C PRO A 131 -2.67 10.49 -19.89
N VAL A 132 -2.76 9.48 -19.04
CA VAL A 132 -2.76 9.67 -17.59
C VAL A 132 -1.40 10.22 -17.08
N ARG A 133 -0.30 9.96 -17.80
CA ARG A 133 1.01 10.59 -17.56
C ARG A 133 1.02 12.11 -17.79
N GLU A 134 0.11 12.63 -18.61
CA GLU A 134 0.05 14.04 -19.06
C GLU A 134 -0.98 14.88 -18.30
N SER A 135 -1.79 14.25 -17.43
CA SER A 135 -2.80 14.89 -16.61
C SER A 135 -2.58 14.62 -15.13
N ALA A 136 -2.43 15.67 -14.32
CA ALA A 136 -2.32 15.53 -12.87
C ALA A 136 -3.61 14.96 -12.25
N VAL A 137 -4.76 15.27 -12.84
CA VAL A 137 -6.07 14.80 -12.37
C VAL A 137 -6.25 13.32 -12.70
N ALA A 138 -5.98 12.92 -13.95
CA ALA A 138 -6.04 11.51 -14.35
C ALA A 138 -5.09 10.66 -13.51
N ARG A 139 -3.88 11.15 -13.27
CA ARG A 139 -2.88 10.53 -12.40
C ARG A 139 -3.41 10.31 -10.98
N ARG A 140 -4.11 11.31 -10.43
CA ARG A 140 -4.70 11.20 -9.09
C ARG A 140 -5.86 10.21 -9.05
N VAL A 141 -6.73 10.20 -10.06
CA VAL A 141 -7.83 9.22 -10.18
C VAL A 141 -7.28 7.80 -10.23
N ALA A 142 -6.25 7.56 -11.06
CA ALA A 142 -5.59 6.27 -11.17
C ALA A 142 -4.96 5.83 -9.84
N ALA A 143 -4.24 6.73 -9.15
CA ALA A 143 -3.64 6.44 -7.85
C ALA A 143 -4.69 6.06 -6.78
N LEU A 144 -5.82 6.77 -6.71
CA LEU A 144 -6.91 6.45 -5.77
C LEU A 144 -7.48 5.05 -6.02
N ARG A 145 -7.70 4.68 -7.29
CA ARG A 145 -8.19 3.35 -7.67
C ARG A 145 -7.18 2.26 -7.33
N LEU A 146 -5.91 2.48 -7.67
CA LEU A 146 -4.80 1.57 -7.35
C LEU A 146 -4.72 1.27 -5.85
N ARG A 147 -4.87 2.29 -4.99
CA ARG A 147 -4.91 2.12 -3.54
C ARG A 147 -6.05 1.22 -3.09
N ALA A 148 -7.27 1.46 -3.59
CA ALA A 148 -8.43 0.64 -3.26
C ALA A 148 -8.22 -0.84 -3.68
N THR A 149 -7.64 -1.08 -4.86
CA THR A 149 -7.28 -2.42 -5.32
C THR A 149 -6.22 -3.08 -4.44
N THR A 150 -5.22 -2.31 -4.01
CA THR A 150 -4.16 -2.79 -3.11
C THR A 150 -4.75 -3.26 -1.78
N TYR A 151 -5.80 -2.60 -1.29
CA TYR A 151 -6.52 -3.11 -0.13
C TYR A 151 -7.12 -4.50 -0.44
N ALA A 152 -7.91 -4.67 -1.49
CA ALA A 152 -8.47 -5.98 -1.79
C ALA A 152 -7.42 -7.11 -1.86
N GLN A 153 -6.22 -6.83 -2.40
CA GLN A 153 -5.13 -7.80 -2.52
C GLN A 153 -4.51 -8.21 -1.19
N MET A 154 -4.40 -7.29 -0.25
CA MET A 154 -3.81 -7.56 1.06
C MET A 154 -4.81 -8.15 2.06
N GLU A 155 -6.04 -8.46 1.65
CA GLU A 155 -7.07 -9.02 2.53
C GLU A 155 -6.63 -10.38 3.13
N GLY A 156 -5.87 -11.18 2.39
CA GLY A 156 -5.36 -12.48 2.87
C GLY A 156 -4.41 -12.37 4.07
N ALA A 157 -3.73 -11.24 4.25
CA ALA A 157 -2.85 -11.00 5.39
C ALA A 157 -3.62 -10.58 6.65
N ILE A 158 -4.86 -10.11 6.52
CA ILE A 158 -5.64 -9.56 7.63
C ILE A 158 -6.11 -10.68 8.56
N GLY A 159 -5.79 -10.55 9.85
CA GLY A 159 -6.09 -11.56 10.87
C GLY A 159 -4.98 -12.59 11.09
N GLN A 160 -3.92 -12.55 10.29
CA GLN A 160 -2.73 -13.39 10.48
C GLN A 160 -1.79 -12.76 11.53
N GLU A 161 -0.91 -13.58 12.11
CA GLU A 161 0.20 -13.09 12.92
C GLU A 161 1.23 -12.39 12.03
N ALA A 162 1.76 -11.26 12.51
CA ALA A 162 2.74 -10.47 11.76
C ALA A 162 3.98 -11.29 11.39
N VAL A 163 4.42 -12.19 12.27
CA VAL A 163 5.58 -13.06 12.03
C VAL A 163 5.32 -14.04 10.90
N ILE A 164 4.10 -14.59 10.80
CA ILE A 164 3.70 -15.47 9.69
C ILE A 164 3.64 -14.68 8.39
N VAL A 165 2.99 -13.50 8.41
CA VAL A 165 2.91 -12.66 7.20
C VAL A 165 4.30 -12.24 6.73
N LEU A 166 5.20 -11.87 7.64
CA LEU A 166 6.56 -11.48 7.29
C LEU A 166 7.44 -12.69 6.90
N GLY A 167 7.24 -13.86 7.51
CA GLY A 167 7.98 -15.10 7.26
C GLY A 167 7.53 -15.85 6.00
N ASP A 168 6.24 -15.92 5.71
CA ASP A 168 5.72 -16.42 4.42
C ASP A 168 6.26 -15.56 3.27
N TRP A 169 6.46 -14.25 3.53
CA TRP A 169 7.10 -13.35 2.57
C TRP A 169 8.60 -13.59 2.41
N GLU A 170 9.29 -14.20 3.39
CA GLU A 170 10.67 -14.69 3.25
C GLU A 170 10.70 -16.01 2.46
N GLU A 171 9.87 -16.99 2.82
CA GLU A 171 9.87 -18.32 2.20
C GLU A 171 9.42 -18.30 0.73
N GLU A 172 8.44 -17.49 0.35
CA GLU A 172 8.07 -17.28 -1.06
C GLU A 172 9.24 -16.71 -1.88
N ALA A 173 10.14 -16.00 -1.21
CA ALA A 173 11.30 -15.37 -1.80
C ALA A 173 12.48 -16.36 -1.91
N GLU A 174 12.56 -17.36 -1.02
CA GLU A 174 13.57 -18.43 -1.03
C GLU A 174 13.18 -19.67 -1.88
N GLY A 175 11.90 -20.03 -1.94
CA GLY A 175 11.39 -21.26 -2.58
C GLY A 175 11.43 -21.33 -4.11
N ARG A 176 11.98 -20.32 -4.80
CA ARG A 176 12.11 -20.26 -6.27
C ARG A 176 13.55 -20.17 -6.77
N ILE A 177 14.53 -20.61 -5.99
CA ILE A 177 15.82 -21.03 -6.52
C ILE A 177 15.62 -22.38 -7.24
N MET A 178 14.98 -22.37 -8.41
CA MET A 178 15.02 -23.51 -9.33
C MET A 178 16.18 -23.33 -10.31
N LYS A 179 16.99 -24.39 -10.37
CA LYS A 179 18.18 -24.62 -11.21
C LYS A 179 18.05 -24.13 -12.64
#